data_AF-A0A7Y4P144-F1
#
_entry.id   AF-A0A7Y4P144-F1
#
_cell.length_a   1.000
_cell.length_b   1.000
_cell.length_c   1.000
_cell.angle_alpha   90.00
_cell.angle_beta   90.00
_cell.angle_gamma   90.00
#
_symmetry.space_group_name_H-M   'P 1'
#
loop_
_entity.id
_entity.type
_entity.pdbx_description
1 polymer ?
#
loop_
_entity_poly.entity_id
_entity_poly.type
_entity_poly.pdbx_seq_one_letter_code
_entity_poly.pdbx_strand_id
1 'polypeptide(L)'
;MHADGYVRERAARALAGWGGELAARFLALRAVDHVEQVRAVAVGALSGRPAVVVLEVLLRVQRRPFGPAALASYAAQIDARELLAVEDLLVRRFAYDRVLDELTAQEVAARLADEPDQLLQSRLAERWMVIDPVTAKRRLLGSKLVEGRLAALYGAADEAFEPAELEELMLDRSSRVRQAARWRYRRSGREPVAFYRSRPQSGSALFGLREIGQQLTEPEARAALASPEARGRLAALDLWPGDAPPRELLLAMLADPSRAVVKRAARLLAAQPGVRYDDVVPAAESDSPDQRRAAWMVRRELGGPSRLRGSLEASLDVDRALAAEARRDLINWLELRAATMYERLHPTEREAIGLLLSRSNLPRPTRERIAFHAGL
;
A
#
# COMPACT_ATOMS: atom_id res chain seq x y z
N MET A 1 6.44 -16.26 35.42
CA MET A 1 7.55 -17.24 35.46
C MET A 1 8.03 -17.28 36.91
N HIS A 2 8.24 -18.46 37.51
CA HIS A 2 8.68 -18.57 38.91
C HIS A 2 10.11 -18.00 39.06
N ALA A 3 10.40 -17.33 40.18
CA ALA A 3 11.72 -16.70 40.40
C ALA A 3 12.82 -17.76 40.62
N ASP A 4 12.51 -18.80 41.40
CA ASP A 4 13.46 -19.88 41.72
C ASP A 4 13.86 -20.70 40.47
N GLY A 5 15.17 -20.79 40.24
CA GLY A 5 15.78 -21.60 39.18
C GLY A 5 15.59 -23.11 39.39
N TYR A 6 15.65 -23.59 40.64
CA TYR A 6 15.50 -25.02 40.95
C TYR A 6 14.09 -25.53 40.65
N VAL A 7 13.06 -24.73 40.92
CA VAL A 7 11.67 -25.05 40.54
C VAL A 7 11.54 -25.15 39.02
N ARG A 8 12.13 -24.22 38.28
CA ARG A 8 12.09 -24.22 36.81
C ARG A 8 12.88 -25.38 36.20
N GLU A 9 14.02 -25.73 36.78
CA GLU A 9 14.84 -26.86 36.36
C GLU A 9 14.12 -28.19 36.58
N ARG A 10 13.50 -28.37 37.76
CA ARG A 10 12.63 -29.53 38.04
C ARG A 10 11.46 -29.61 37.07
N ALA A 11 10.82 -28.47 36.77
CA ALA A 11 9.74 -28.44 35.79
C ALA A 11 10.22 -28.82 34.38
N ALA A 12 11.41 -28.36 33.95
CA ALA A 12 12.00 -28.75 32.67
C ALA A 12 12.30 -30.26 32.61
N ARG A 13 12.82 -30.85 33.69
CA ARG A 13 13.03 -32.31 33.79
C ARG A 13 11.72 -33.08 33.74
N ALA A 14 10.68 -32.61 34.43
CA ALA A 14 9.36 -33.23 34.39
C ALA A 14 8.77 -33.19 32.96
N LEU A 15 8.87 -32.04 32.29
CA LEU A 15 8.45 -31.88 30.90
C LEU A 15 9.24 -32.78 29.93
N ALA A 16 10.52 -33.03 30.20
CA ALA A 16 11.34 -33.92 29.38
C ALA A 16 10.79 -35.36 29.35
N GLY A 17 10.19 -35.82 30.45
CA GLY A 17 9.52 -37.12 30.53
C GLY A 17 8.12 -37.17 29.89
N TRP A 18 7.55 -36.01 29.51
CA TRP A 18 6.21 -35.94 28.93
C TRP A 18 6.29 -35.89 27.41
N GLY A 19 5.46 -36.69 26.73
CA GLY A 19 5.28 -36.64 25.28
C GLY A 19 4.38 -35.48 24.82
N GLY A 20 4.22 -35.34 23.51
CA GLY A 20 3.24 -34.43 22.90
C GLY A 20 3.72 -33.00 22.66
N GLU A 21 2.92 -32.26 21.90
CA GLU A 21 3.28 -30.92 21.41
C GLU A 21 3.36 -29.88 22.52
N LEU A 22 2.47 -29.95 23.52
CA LEU A 22 2.43 -28.98 24.60
C LEU A 22 3.72 -29.02 25.42
N ALA A 23 4.23 -30.23 25.71
CA ALA A 23 5.53 -30.40 26.36
C ALA A 23 6.67 -29.81 25.51
N ALA A 24 6.65 -30.06 24.19
CA ALA A 24 7.64 -29.50 23.26
C ALA A 24 7.63 -27.96 23.25
N ARG A 25 6.45 -27.32 23.23
CA ARG A 25 6.33 -25.85 23.30
C ARG A 25 6.90 -25.28 24.60
N PHE A 26 6.60 -25.91 25.74
CA PHE A 26 7.13 -25.46 27.02
C PHE A 26 8.65 -25.69 27.14
N LEU A 27 9.17 -26.80 26.64
CA LEU A 27 10.61 -27.05 26.57
C LEU A 27 11.30 -26.00 25.67
N ALA A 28 10.72 -25.65 24.52
CA ALA A 28 11.24 -24.60 23.65
C ALA A 28 11.30 -23.22 24.35
N LEU A 29 10.28 -22.88 25.15
CA LEU A 29 10.32 -21.68 25.99
C LEU A 29 11.39 -21.73 27.09
N ARG A 30 11.70 -22.93 27.62
CA ARG A 30 12.73 -23.13 28.65
C ARG A 30 14.14 -23.17 28.09
N ALA A 31 14.31 -23.48 26.81
CA ALA A 31 15.60 -23.43 26.13
C ALA A 31 16.22 -22.03 26.09
N VAL A 32 15.41 -20.98 26.29
CA VAL A 32 15.83 -19.57 26.34
C VAL A 32 15.80 -18.96 27.75
N ASP A 33 15.78 -19.79 28.80
CA ASP A 33 15.80 -19.32 30.19
C ASP A 33 17.13 -18.61 30.53
N HIS A 34 17.15 -17.71 31.51
CA HIS A 34 18.40 -17.06 31.94
C HIS A 34 19.30 -17.98 32.76
N VAL A 35 18.74 -19.02 33.39
CA VAL A 35 19.49 -20.03 34.16
C VAL A 35 20.04 -21.12 33.22
N GLU A 36 21.35 -21.33 33.23
CA GLU A 36 22.03 -22.27 32.33
C GLU A 36 21.59 -23.71 32.51
N GLN A 37 21.43 -24.16 33.75
CA GLN A 37 21.00 -25.50 34.10
C GLN A 37 19.60 -25.82 33.54
N VAL A 38 18.69 -24.82 33.57
CA VAL A 38 17.35 -24.94 32.98
C VAL A 38 17.44 -25.06 31.46
N ARG A 39 18.27 -24.21 30.81
CA ARG A 39 18.47 -24.27 29.35
C ARG A 39 19.05 -25.61 28.91
N ALA A 40 20.10 -26.09 29.57
CA ALA A 40 20.79 -27.33 29.22
C ALA A 40 19.83 -28.53 29.25
N VAL A 41 19.01 -28.65 30.30
CA VAL A 41 17.97 -29.68 30.40
C VAL A 41 16.95 -29.54 29.28
N ALA A 42 16.46 -28.32 29.02
CA ALA A 42 15.45 -28.09 28.00
C ALA A 42 15.96 -28.39 26.59
N VAL A 43 17.15 -27.91 26.22
CA VAL A 43 17.77 -28.13 24.90
C VAL A 43 18.01 -29.62 24.66
N GLY A 44 18.55 -30.35 25.65
CA GLY A 44 18.74 -31.80 25.53
C GLY A 44 17.43 -32.56 25.31
N ALA A 45 16.35 -32.12 25.98
CA ALA A 45 15.03 -32.75 25.87
C ALA A 45 14.24 -32.38 24.60
N LEU A 46 14.72 -31.42 23.80
CA LEU A 46 14.12 -31.07 22.51
C LEU A 46 14.49 -32.06 21.40
N SER A 47 15.56 -32.86 21.56
CA SER A 47 15.92 -33.86 20.56
C SER A 47 14.79 -34.86 20.33
N GLY A 48 14.49 -35.16 19.06
CA GLY A 48 13.37 -36.04 18.67
C GLY A 48 11.97 -35.43 18.85
N ARG A 49 11.84 -34.17 19.27
CA ARG A 49 10.54 -33.47 19.32
C ARG A 49 10.10 -32.99 17.94
N PRO A 50 8.79 -32.81 17.69
CA PRO A 50 8.29 -32.33 16.39
C PRO A 50 8.87 -30.97 16.01
N ALA A 51 9.60 -30.92 14.88
CA ALA A 51 10.35 -29.75 14.41
C ALA A 51 9.49 -28.48 14.32
N VAL A 52 8.30 -28.59 13.70
CA VAL A 52 7.39 -27.46 13.50
C VAL A 52 7.02 -26.81 14.83
N VAL A 53 6.56 -27.60 15.79
CA VAL A 53 6.09 -27.14 17.10
C VAL A 53 7.18 -26.41 17.89
N VAL A 54 8.42 -26.93 17.84
CA VAL A 54 9.55 -26.33 18.56
C VAL A 54 10.04 -25.06 17.86
N LEU A 55 10.19 -25.09 16.53
CA LEU A 55 10.63 -23.94 15.74
C LEU A 55 9.63 -22.78 15.79
N GLU A 56 8.32 -23.06 15.79
CA GLU A 56 7.28 -22.06 15.98
C GLU A 56 7.55 -21.18 17.21
N VAL A 57 7.95 -21.82 18.32
CA VAL A 57 8.28 -21.12 19.57
C VAL A 57 9.64 -20.45 19.47
N LEU A 58 10.69 -21.19 19.09
CA LEU A 58 12.07 -20.68 19.09
C LEU A 58 12.24 -19.47 18.16
N LEU A 59 11.63 -19.47 16.97
CA LEU A 59 11.69 -18.35 16.03
C LEU A 59 11.01 -17.08 16.57
N ARG A 60 9.97 -17.23 17.42
CA ARG A 60 9.27 -16.11 18.05
C ARG A 60 10.04 -15.57 19.26
N VAL A 61 10.81 -16.39 19.94
CA VAL A 61 11.65 -15.97 21.09
C VAL A 61 13.12 -15.74 20.74
N GLN A 62 13.52 -15.86 19.46
CA GLN A 62 14.92 -15.75 19.03
C GLN A 62 15.59 -14.43 19.39
N ARG A 63 14.82 -13.35 19.60
CA ARG A 63 15.35 -12.03 20.01
C ARG A 63 15.61 -11.91 21.52
N ARG A 64 15.26 -12.92 22.31
CA ARG A 64 15.57 -12.95 23.74
C ARG A 64 17.04 -13.32 23.98
N PRO A 65 17.60 -12.98 25.14
CA PRO A 65 18.87 -13.56 25.58
C PRO A 65 18.83 -15.08 25.43
N PHE A 66 19.90 -15.67 24.87
CA PHE A 66 20.05 -17.10 24.57
C PHE A 66 19.12 -17.68 23.48
N GLY A 67 18.18 -16.88 22.94
CA GLY A 67 17.32 -17.25 21.81
C GLY A 67 18.08 -17.77 20.60
N PRO A 68 19.09 -17.06 20.08
CA PRO A 68 19.83 -17.49 18.89
C PRO A 68 20.59 -18.80 19.11
N ALA A 69 21.17 -19.00 20.30
CA ALA A 69 21.90 -20.22 20.65
C ALA A 69 20.97 -21.44 20.74
N ALA A 70 19.81 -21.28 21.37
CA ALA A 70 18.79 -22.35 21.44
C ALA A 70 18.26 -22.72 20.05
N LEU A 71 17.95 -21.72 19.22
CA LEU A 71 17.52 -21.93 17.84
C LEU A 71 18.59 -22.65 17.03
N ALA A 72 19.85 -22.21 17.09
CA ALA A 72 20.95 -22.83 16.36
C ALA A 72 21.19 -24.29 16.78
N SER A 73 21.15 -24.57 18.08
CA SER A 73 21.34 -25.92 18.62
C SER A 73 20.24 -26.89 18.19
N TYR A 74 18.98 -26.44 18.20
CA TYR A 74 17.86 -27.27 17.74
C TYR A 74 17.86 -27.44 16.21
N ALA A 75 18.10 -26.34 15.49
CA ALA A 75 18.16 -26.32 14.03
C ALA A 75 19.19 -27.28 13.43
N ALA A 76 20.32 -27.51 14.11
CA ALA A 76 21.36 -28.41 13.65
C ALA A 76 20.92 -29.89 13.57
N GLN A 77 19.77 -30.24 14.15
CA GLN A 77 19.25 -31.61 14.24
C GLN A 77 18.12 -31.87 13.24
N ILE A 78 17.75 -30.89 12.41
CA ILE A 78 16.54 -30.94 11.57
C ILE A 78 16.94 -30.84 10.10
N ASP A 79 16.33 -31.66 9.26
CA ASP A 79 16.35 -31.42 7.82
C ASP A 79 15.37 -30.30 7.47
N ALA A 80 15.92 -29.14 7.09
CA ALA A 80 15.12 -27.99 6.72
C ALA A 80 14.27 -28.22 5.46
N ARG A 81 14.58 -29.21 4.60
CA ARG A 81 13.79 -29.51 3.40
C ARG A 81 12.39 -29.99 3.73
N GLU A 82 12.24 -30.76 4.81
CA GLU A 82 10.95 -31.26 5.28
C GLU A 82 10.01 -30.11 5.73
N LEU A 83 10.58 -28.95 6.06
CA LEU A 83 9.86 -27.79 6.57
C LEU A 83 9.37 -26.81 5.49
N LEU A 84 9.75 -27.02 4.22
CA LEU A 84 9.38 -26.11 3.13
C LEU A 84 7.87 -26.07 2.83
N ALA A 85 7.13 -27.11 3.20
CA ALA A 85 5.68 -27.21 2.97
C ALA A 85 4.84 -26.82 4.20
N VAL A 86 5.47 -26.36 5.28
CA VAL A 86 4.79 -26.02 6.53
C VAL A 86 4.00 -24.72 6.40
N GLU A 87 2.78 -24.71 6.95
CA GLU A 87 1.88 -23.54 6.91
C GLU A 87 2.42 -22.35 7.71
N ASP A 88 3.06 -22.58 8.86
CA ASP A 88 3.66 -21.51 9.68
C ASP A 88 4.76 -20.78 8.88
N LEU A 89 4.47 -19.50 8.62
CA LEU A 89 5.29 -18.63 7.79
C LEU A 89 6.73 -18.48 8.31
N LEU A 90 6.92 -18.43 9.63
CA LEU A 90 8.26 -18.24 10.20
C LEU A 90 9.09 -19.51 10.05
N VAL A 91 8.49 -20.68 10.32
CA VAL A 91 9.15 -21.98 10.15
C VAL A 91 9.54 -22.19 8.69
N ARG A 92 8.62 -21.92 7.76
CA ARG A 92 8.89 -22.04 6.32
C ARG A 92 9.95 -21.04 5.84
N ARG A 93 9.93 -19.79 6.28
CA ARG A 93 11.01 -18.82 5.97
C ARG A 93 12.36 -19.29 6.46
N PHE A 94 12.42 -19.76 7.70
CA PHE A 94 13.62 -20.35 8.27
C PHE A 94 14.12 -21.54 7.45
N ALA A 95 13.21 -22.41 6.98
CA ALA A 95 13.55 -23.54 6.12
C ALA A 95 14.22 -23.08 4.82
N TYR A 96 13.61 -22.12 4.12
CA TYR A 96 14.19 -21.52 2.92
C TYR A 96 15.56 -20.89 3.19
N ASP A 97 15.74 -20.15 4.28
CA ASP A 97 17.04 -19.54 4.63
C ASP A 97 18.17 -20.57 4.74
N ARG A 98 17.87 -21.85 5.03
CA ARG A 98 18.90 -22.89 5.13
C ARG A 98 19.16 -23.64 3.83
N VAL A 99 18.14 -23.82 2.99
CA VAL A 99 18.23 -24.73 1.82
C VAL A 99 18.24 -23.99 0.49
N LEU A 100 17.97 -22.69 0.46
CA LEU A 100 17.82 -21.92 -0.79
C LEU A 100 19.04 -22.07 -1.73
N ASP A 101 20.25 -22.09 -1.17
CA ASP A 101 21.49 -22.23 -1.94
C ASP A 101 21.75 -23.65 -2.46
N GLU A 102 21.01 -24.64 -1.98
CA GLU A 102 21.09 -26.03 -2.43
C GLU A 102 20.01 -26.38 -3.46
N LEU A 103 18.97 -25.55 -3.59
CA LEU A 103 17.88 -25.81 -4.53
C LEU A 103 18.37 -25.71 -5.97
N THR A 104 17.95 -26.69 -6.77
CA THR A 104 18.16 -26.72 -8.22
C THR A 104 17.23 -25.72 -8.94
N ALA A 105 17.54 -25.40 -10.19
CA ALA A 105 16.70 -24.49 -11.00
C ALA A 105 15.27 -25.01 -11.15
N GLN A 106 15.09 -26.32 -11.31
CA GLN A 106 13.77 -26.94 -11.42
C GLN A 106 12.98 -26.83 -10.11
N GLU A 107 13.62 -27.06 -8.96
CA GLU A 107 12.98 -26.92 -7.65
C GLU A 107 12.59 -25.47 -7.37
N VAL A 108 13.49 -24.51 -7.64
CA VAL A 108 13.19 -23.08 -7.48
C VAL A 108 12.00 -22.67 -8.34
N ALA A 109 11.97 -23.09 -9.61
CA ALA A 109 10.87 -22.81 -10.53
C ALA A 109 9.53 -23.37 -10.05
N ALA A 110 9.52 -24.64 -9.61
CA ALA A 110 8.33 -25.30 -9.09
C ALA A 110 7.83 -24.60 -7.81
N ARG A 111 8.72 -24.32 -6.87
CA ARG A 111 8.37 -23.65 -5.61
C ARG A 111 7.87 -22.23 -5.83
N LEU A 112 8.49 -21.46 -6.73
CA LEU A 112 8.07 -20.08 -7.02
C LEU A 112 6.63 -20.01 -7.58
N ALA A 113 6.18 -21.05 -8.28
CA ALA A 113 4.83 -21.10 -8.82
C ALA A 113 3.76 -21.20 -7.73
N ASP A 114 4.06 -21.92 -6.64
CA ASP A 114 3.09 -22.26 -5.59
C ASP A 114 3.27 -21.45 -4.29
N GLU A 115 4.38 -20.74 -4.12
CA GLU A 115 4.70 -20.03 -2.86
C GLU A 115 3.83 -18.78 -2.67
N PRO A 116 2.96 -18.69 -1.65
CA PRO A 116 2.12 -17.51 -1.39
C PRO A 116 2.86 -16.32 -0.74
N ASP A 117 4.00 -16.54 -0.10
CA ASP A 117 4.74 -15.51 0.62
C ASP A 117 5.61 -14.68 -0.33
N GLN A 118 5.27 -13.40 -0.47
CA GLN A 118 5.98 -12.45 -1.35
C GLN A 118 7.48 -12.32 -1.04
N LEU A 119 7.89 -12.46 0.22
CA LEU A 119 9.32 -12.39 0.57
C LEU A 119 10.08 -13.61 0.03
N LEU A 120 9.48 -14.80 0.15
CA LEU A 120 10.05 -16.04 -0.36
C LEU A 120 10.01 -16.08 -1.88
N GLN A 121 8.94 -15.57 -2.50
CA GLN A 121 8.88 -15.38 -3.94
C GLN A 121 10.03 -14.50 -4.47
N SER A 122 10.35 -13.38 -3.80
CA SER A 122 11.49 -12.52 -4.17
C SER A 122 12.81 -13.27 -4.11
N ARG A 123 13.07 -13.94 -2.98
CA ARG A 123 14.31 -14.71 -2.76
C ARG A 123 14.47 -15.87 -3.75
N LEU A 124 13.39 -16.58 -4.03
CA LEU A 124 13.37 -17.65 -5.04
C LEU A 124 13.64 -17.09 -6.44
N ALA A 125 13.04 -15.96 -6.81
CA ALA A 125 13.30 -15.32 -8.10
C ALA A 125 14.76 -14.85 -8.24
N GLU A 126 15.32 -14.24 -7.19
CA GLU A 126 16.75 -13.87 -7.12
C GLU A 126 17.65 -15.10 -7.25
N ARG A 127 17.38 -16.16 -6.48
CA ARG A 127 18.13 -17.42 -6.56
C ARG A 127 18.03 -18.03 -7.96
N TRP A 128 16.86 -18.02 -8.59
CA TRP A 128 16.69 -18.56 -9.94
C TRP A 128 17.56 -17.81 -10.96
N MET A 129 17.63 -16.48 -10.84
CA MET A 129 18.50 -15.65 -11.67
C MET A 129 19.99 -15.98 -11.51
N VAL A 130 20.42 -16.43 -10.33
CA VAL A 130 21.82 -16.85 -10.09
C VAL A 130 22.13 -18.20 -10.75
N ILE A 131 21.23 -19.17 -10.65
CA ILE A 131 21.49 -20.55 -11.09
C ILE A 131 21.16 -20.84 -12.56
N ASP A 132 20.15 -20.16 -13.12
CA ASP A 132 19.75 -20.30 -14.54
C ASP A 132 19.22 -18.95 -15.06
N PRO A 133 20.10 -17.95 -15.28
CA PRO A 133 19.72 -16.59 -15.64
C PRO A 133 18.91 -16.51 -16.94
N VAL A 134 19.20 -17.36 -17.92
CA VAL A 134 18.56 -17.32 -19.24
C VAL A 134 17.11 -17.77 -19.16
N THR A 135 16.84 -18.92 -18.54
CA THR A 135 15.46 -19.41 -18.39
C THR A 135 14.69 -18.54 -17.41
N ALA A 136 15.32 -18.16 -16.30
CA ALA A 136 14.72 -17.33 -15.26
C ALA A 136 14.28 -15.97 -15.83
N LYS A 137 15.16 -15.23 -16.54
CA LYS A 137 14.82 -13.94 -17.16
C LYS A 137 13.54 -14.05 -17.99
N ARG A 138 13.52 -14.98 -18.95
CA ARG A 138 12.38 -15.17 -19.87
C ARG A 138 11.07 -15.44 -19.11
N ARG A 139 11.10 -16.31 -18.10
CA ARG A 139 9.90 -16.67 -17.32
C ARG A 139 9.46 -15.54 -16.38
N LEU A 140 10.41 -14.92 -15.70
CA LEU A 140 10.15 -13.90 -14.70
C LEU A 140 9.64 -12.59 -15.31
N LEU A 141 10.18 -12.16 -16.46
CA LEU A 141 9.71 -10.97 -17.18
C LEU A 141 8.24 -11.07 -17.61
N GLY A 142 7.78 -12.25 -18.03
CA GLY A 142 6.38 -12.49 -18.37
C GLY A 142 5.46 -12.78 -17.17
N SER A 143 6.01 -12.87 -15.95
CA SER A 143 5.23 -13.22 -14.77
C SER A 143 4.35 -12.07 -14.28
N LYS A 144 3.28 -12.38 -13.55
CA LYS A 144 2.45 -11.38 -12.86
C LYS A 144 3.13 -10.79 -11.61
N LEU A 145 4.23 -11.42 -11.17
CA LEU A 145 4.93 -11.16 -9.92
C LEU A 145 5.86 -9.96 -10.11
N VAL A 146 5.69 -8.91 -9.30
CA VAL A 146 6.50 -7.68 -9.45
C VAL A 146 7.95 -7.96 -9.08
N GLU A 147 8.19 -8.62 -7.94
CA GLU A 147 9.56 -8.96 -7.50
C GLU A 147 10.27 -9.90 -8.49
N GLY A 148 9.55 -10.79 -9.18
CA GLY A 148 10.12 -11.63 -10.23
C GLY A 148 10.65 -10.81 -11.40
N ARG A 149 9.82 -9.90 -11.93
CA ARG A 149 10.24 -8.98 -13.00
C ARG A 149 11.41 -8.10 -12.57
N LEU A 150 11.43 -7.64 -11.32
CA LEU A 150 12.54 -6.87 -10.76
C LEU A 150 13.81 -7.71 -10.61
N ALA A 151 13.73 -8.95 -10.13
CA ALA A 151 14.86 -9.85 -10.03
C ALA A 151 15.49 -10.09 -11.41
N ALA A 152 14.69 -10.31 -12.45
CA ALA A 152 15.20 -10.38 -13.82
C ALA A 152 15.84 -9.06 -14.28
N LEU A 153 15.18 -7.93 -14.04
CA LEU A 153 15.70 -6.59 -14.36
C LEU A 153 16.92 -6.18 -13.53
N TYR A 154 17.29 -6.84 -12.44
CA TYR A 154 18.52 -6.52 -11.70
C TYR A 154 19.60 -7.58 -11.87
N GLY A 155 19.22 -8.86 -12.02
CA GLY A 155 20.14 -9.98 -12.09
C GLY A 155 20.69 -10.29 -13.48
N ALA A 156 19.97 -9.97 -14.57
CA ALA A 156 20.46 -10.27 -15.92
C ALA A 156 21.55 -9.29 -16.39
N ALA A 157 22.45 -9.75 -17.25
CA ALA A 157 23.44 -8.88 -17.93
C ALA A 157 22.74 -7.90 -18.90
N ASP A 158 23.38 -6.78 -19.23
CA ASP A 158 22.76 -5.77 -20.10
C ASP A 158 22.55 -6.28 -21.53
N GLU A 159 23.52 -7.05 -22.03
CA GLU A 159 23.51 -7.67 -23.36
C GLU A 159 22.39 -8.71 -23.51
N ALA A 160 21.84 -9.17 -22.39
CA ALA A 160 20.74 -10.12 -22.40
C ALA A 160 19.40 -9.45 -22.75
N PHE A 161 19.28 -8.12 -22.73
CA PHE A 161 18.03 -7.41 -23.00
C PHE A 161 17.97 -6.86 -24.41
N GLU A 162 16.93 -7.26 -25.13
CA GLU A 162 16.57 -6.61 -26.38
C GLU A 162 15.95 -5.24 -26.10
N PRO A 163 16.19 -4.21 -26.93
CA PRO A 163 15.58 -2.90 -26.76
C PRO A 163 14.06 -2.95 -26.65
N ALA A 164 13.40 -3.78 -27.46
CA ALA A 164 11.96 -3.93 -27.45
C ALA A 164 11.42 -4.48 -26.10
N GLU A 165 12.16 -5.37 -25.44
CA GLU A 165 11.77 -5.87 -24.11
C GLU A 165 11.81 -4.75 -23.06
N LEU A 166 12.85 -3.91 -23.07
CA LEU A 166 12.96 -2.78 -22.15
C LEU A 166 11.88 -1.73 -22.41
N GLU A 167 11.56 -1.48 -23.68
CA GLU A 167 10.47 -0.61 -24.09
C GLU A 167 9.10 -1.08 -23.57
N GLU A 168 8.81 -2.39 -23.64
CA GLU A 168 7.60 -2.97 -23.06
C GLU A 168 7.58 -2.79 -21.53
N LEU A 169 8.68 -3.11 -20.85
CA LEU A 169 8.80 -3.00 -19.40
C LEU A 169 8.76 -1.55 -18.90
N MET A 170 9.17 -0.58 -19.72
CA MET A 170 9.00 0.84 -19.44
C MET A 170 7.52 1.27 -19.41
N LEU A 171 6.61 0.48 -19.96
CA LEU A 171 5.16 0.66 -19.92
C LEU A 171 4.46 -0.27 -18.91
N ASP A 172 5.22 -1.05 -18.12
CA ASP A 172 4.69 -1.97 -17.10
C ASP A 172 3.73 -1.26 -16.15
N ARG A 173 2.76 -1.99 -15.59
CA ARG A 173 1.81 -1.46 -14.62
C ARG A 173 2.47 -0.97 -13.32
N SER A 174 3.54 -1.62 -12.87
CA SER A 174 4.29 -1.32 -11.65
C SER A 174 5.30 -0.20 -11.89
N SER A 175 5.24 0.86 -11.08
CA SER A 175 6.20 1.96 -11.11
C SER A 175 7.64 1.50 -10.84
N ARG A 176 7.83 0.51 -9.96
CA ARG A 176 9.14 -0.08 -9.66
C ARG A 176 9.75 -0.77 -10.88
N VAL A 177 8.95 -1.52 -11.62
CA VAL A 177 9.41 -2.21 -12.85
C VAL A 177 9.77 -1.18 -13.92
N ARG A 178 8.91 -0.16 -14.12
CA ARG A 178 9.24 0.94 -15.05
C ARG A 178 10.52 1.66 -14.66
N GLN A 179 10.74 1.92 -13.37
CA GLN A 179 11.96 2.56 -12.87
C GLN A 179 13.21 1.73 -13.18
N ALA A 180 13.17 0.42 -12.90
CA ALA A 180 14.27 -0.49 -13.19
C ALA A 180 14.53 -0.61 -14.71
N ALA A 181 13.48 -0.73 -15.52
CA ALA A 181 13.57 -0.76 -16.97
C ALA A 181 14.17 0.53 -17.54
N ARG A 182 13.75 1.71 -17.05
CA ARG A 182 14.34 3.00 -17.42
C ARG A 182 15.82 3.10 -17.10
N TRP A 183 16.23 2.62 -15.93
CA TRP A 183 17.64 2.62 -15.55
C TRP A 183 18.48 1.82 -16.54
N ARG A 184 18.01 0.61 -16.93
CA ARG A 184 18.67 -0.18 -17.99
C ARG A 184 18.63 0.47 -19.36
N TYR A 185 17.48 1.03 -19.76
CA TYR A 185 17.33 1.70 -21.04
C TYR A 185 18.34 2.86 -21.19
N ARG A 186 18.55 3.64 -20.14
CA ARG A 186 19.61 4.67 -20.09
C ARG A 186 21.01 4.08 -20.18
N ARG A 187 21.26 2.98 -19.47
CA ARG A 187 22.55 2.29 -19.48
C ARG A 187 22.91 1.74 -20.86
N SER A 188 21.92 1.38 -21.68
CA SER A 188 22.10 1.06 -23.10
C SER A 188 22.28 2.28 -24.02
N GLY A 189 22.49 3.48 -23.48
CA GLY A 189 22.70 4.72 -24.24
C GLY A 189 21.43 5.32 -24.85
N ARG A 190 20.24 4.88 -24.42
CA ARG A 190 18.96 5.35 -24.96
C ARG A 190 18.28 6.36 -24.04
N GLU A 191 17.43 7.21 -24.60
CA GLU A 191 16.78 8.28 -23.86
C GLU A 191 15.30 7.93 -23.53
N PRO A 192 14.93 7.78 -22.24
CA PRO A 192 13.56 7.47 -21.86
C PRO A 192 12.52 8.55 -22.22
N VAL A 193 12.91 9.83 -22.27
CA VAL A 193 11.97 10.92 -22.56
C VAL A 193 11.46 10.81 -24.01
N ALA A 194 12.35 10.68 -25.00
CA ALA A 194 11.97 10.44 -26.39
C ALA A 194 11.09 9.21 -26.54
N PHE A 195 11.40 8.12 -25.82
CA PHE A 195 10.57 6.91 -25.85
C PHE A 195 9.13 7.15 -25.40
N TYR A 196 8.93 7.87 -24.29
CA TYR A 196 7.57 8.14 -23.80
C TYR A 196 6.86 9.19 -24.66
N ARG A 197 7.56 10.22 -25.11
CA ARG A 197 6.99 11.27 -25.97
C ARG A 197 6.57 10.75 -27.34
N SER A 198 7.18 9.69 -27.85
CA SER A 198 6.72 9.04 -29.09
C SER A 198 5.42 8.25 -28.93
N ARG A 199 4.88 8.12 -27.70
CA ARG A 199 3.66 7.37 -27.39
C ARG A 199 2.66 8.20 -26.56
N PRO A 200 2.27 9.41 -27.01
CA PRO A 200 1.48 10.35 -26.21
C PRO A 200 0.07 9.85 -25.87
N GLN A 201 -0.44 8.87 -26.61
CA GLN A 201 -1.76 8.27 -26.40
C GLN A 201 -1.77 7.17 -25.31
N SER A 202 -0.59 6.66 -24.91
CA SER A 202 -0.50 5.61 -23.91
C SER A 202 -0.52 6.20 -22.50
N GLY A 203 -1.54 5.87 -21.71
CA GLY A 203 -1.58 6.25 -20.30
C GLY A 203 -0.31 5.82 -19.55
N SER A 204 0.19 4.60 -19.78
CA SER A 204 1.45 4.14 -19.19
C SER A 204 2.66 5.00 -19.56
N ALA A 205 2.75 5.49 -20.81
CA ALA A 205 3.83 6.37 -21.23
C ALA A 205 3.76 7.73 -20.53
N LEU A 206 2.56 8.30 -20.38
CA LEU A 206 2.35 9.54 -19.62
C LEU A 206 2.75 9.36 -18.14
N PHE A 207 2.37 8.25 -17.50
CA PHE A 207 2.87 7.94 -16.15
C PHE A 207 4.41 7.83 -16.12
N GLY A 208 5.01 7.29 -17.17
CA GLY A 208 6.45 7.27 -17.37
C GLY A 208 7.08 8.67 -17.37
N LEU A 209 6.52 9.62 -18.13
CA LEU A 209 6.93 11.03 -18.15
C LEU A 209 6.83 11.67 -16.76
N ARG A 210 5.73 11.40 -16.05
CA ARG A 210 5.51 11.96 -14.70
C ARG A 210 6.58 11.50 -13.72
N GLU A 211 6.94 10.22 -13.78
CA GLU A 211 7.95 9.63 -12.89
C GLU A 211 9.36 10.16 -13.12
N ILE A 212 9.63 10.72 -14.30
CA ILE A 212 10.92 11.35 -14.62
C ILE A 212 10.85 12.89 -14.58
N GLY A 213 9.79 13.45 -13.98
CA GLY A 213 9.66 14.89 -13.74
C GLY A 213 9.45 15.72 -15.01
N GLN A 214 9.01 15.12 -16.11
CA GLN A 214 8.67 15.84 -17.32
C GLN A 214 7.26 16.42 -17.21
N GLN A 215 7.02 17.55 -17.88
CA GLN A 215 5.70 18.12 -18.10
C GLN A 215 5.30 17.95 -19.57
N LEU A 216 3.99 17.99 -19.82
CA LEU A 216 3.46 18.12 -21.17
C LEU A 216 3.44 19.58 -21.57
N THR A 217 3.47 19.86 -22.87
CA THR A 217 3.01 21.14 -23.40
C THR A 217 1.49 21.23 -23.27
N GLU A 218 0.93 22.43 -23.36
CA GLU A 218 -0.53 22.60 -23.25
C GLU A 218 -1.29 21.85 -24.36
N PRO A 219 -0.86 21.88 -25.65
CA PRO A 219 -1.51 21.08 -26.69
C PRO A 219 -1.47 19.57 -26.42
N GLU A 220 -0.34 19.05 -25.92
CA GLU A 220 -0.22 17.62 -25.56
C GLU A 220 -1.14 17.25 -24.39
N ALA A 221 -1.21 18.11 -23.36
CA ALA A 221 -2.09 17.87 -22.22
C ALA A 221 -3.56 17.87 -22.63
N ARG A 222 -3.98 18.80 -23.51
CA ARG A 222 -5.33 18.84 -24.07
C ARG A 222 -5.65 17.60 -24.90
N ALA A 223 -4.71 17.15 -25.74
CA ALA A 223 -4.87 15.91 -26.50
C ALA A 223 -5.01 14.69 -25.57
N ALA A 224 -4.19 14.60 -24.52
CA ALA A 224 -4.23 13.50 -23.56
C ALA A 224 -5.52 13.49 -22.71
N LEU A 225 -6.12 14.65 -22.43
CA LEU A 225 -7.45 14.74 -21.80
C LEU A 225 -8.58 14.20 -22.68
N ALA A 226 -8.40 14.15 -23.99
CA ALA A 226 -9.35 13.51 -24.91
C ALA A 226 -9.19 11.98 -24.97
N SER A 227 -8.25 11.39 -24.21
CA SER A 227 -8.03 9.95 -24.19
C SER A 227 -9.29 9.19 -23.75
N PRO A 228 -9.66 8.09 -24.44
CA PRO A 228 -10.77 7.24 -24.00
C PRO A 228 -10.46 6.58 -22.65
N GLU A 229 -9.19 6.35 -22.34
CA GLU A 229 -8.75 5.76 -21.09
C GLU A 229 -8.69 6.82 -19.97
N ALA A 230 -9.38 6.55 -18.86
CA ALA A 230 -9.30 7.40 -17.67
C ALA A 230 -7.86 7.58 -17.15
N ARG A 231 -7.00 6.60 -17.40
CA ARG A 231 -5.59 6.63 -17.02
C ARG A 231 -4.83 7.73 -17.79
N GLY A 232 -5.11 7.90 -19.08
CA GLY A 232 -4.53 8.97 -19.91
C GLY A 232 -4.98 10.35 -19.42
N ARG A 233 -6.29 10.53 -19.21
CA ARG A 233 -6.85 11.79 -18.72
C ARG A 233 -6.33 12.20 -17.34
N LEU A 234 -6.22 11.23 -16.41
CA LEU A 234 -5.63 11.48 -15.10
C LEU A 234 -4.16 11.91 -15.20
N ALA A 235 -3.38 11.24 -16.05
CA ALA A 235 -1.98 11.59 -16.25
C ALA A 235 -1.84 12.98 -16.89
N ALA A 236 -2.75 13.37 -17.78
CA ALA A 236 -2.78 14.70 -18.38
C ALA A 236 -2.99 15.81 -17.34
N LEU A 237 -3.89 15.61 -16.37
CA LEU A 237 -4.08 16.55 -15.24
C LEU A 237 -2.83 16.64 -14.36
N ASP A 238 -2.13 15.53 -14.15
CA ASP A 238 -0.91 15.49 -13.32
C ASP A 238 0.32 16.11 -14.01
N LEU A 239 0.35 16.09 -15.34
CA LEU A 239 1.46 16.56 -16.17
C LEU A 239 1.24 17.93 -16.78
N TRP A 240 0.15 18.60 -16.41
CA TRP A 240 -0.21 19.89 -16.98
C TRP A 240 0.95 20.89 -16.85
N PRO A 241 1.26 21.69 -17.89
CA PRO A 241 2.33 22.67 -17.82
C PRO A 241 2.04 23.80 -16.83
N GLY A 242 3.07 24.31 -16.16
CA GLY A 242 2.93 25.43 -15.22
C GLY A 242 2.24 25.05 -13.91
N ASP A 243 1.46 25.97 -13.35
CA ASP A 243 0.91 25.84 -11.99
C ASP A 243 -0.33 24.94 -11.93
N ALA A 244 -1.28 25.10 -12.87
CA ALA A 244 -2.50 24.30 -12.92
C ALA A 244 -3.24 24.41 -14.27
N PRO A 245 -4.12 23.44 -14.61
CA PRO A 245 -5.04 23.57 -15.74
C PRO A 245 -6.00 24.74 -15.58
N PRO A 246 -6.49 25.37 -16.67
CA PRO A 246 -7.50 26.42 -16.60
C PRO A 246 -8.72 25.98 -15.78
N ARG A 247 -9.29 26.90 -14.98
CA ARG A 247 -10.42 26.63 -14.10
C ARG A 247 -11.60 26.00 -14.85
N GLU A 248 -11.93 26.55 -16.01
CA GLU A 248 -13.04 26.11 -16.86
C GLU A 248 -12.85 24.65 -17.31
N LEU A 249 -11.61 24.25 -17.55
CA LEU A 249 -11.27 22.86 -17.87
C LEU A 249 -11.46 21.95 -16.66
N LEU A 250 -10.99 22.36 -15.48
CA LEU A 250 -11.15 21.57 -14.26
C LEU A 250 -12.62 21.39 -13.88
N LEU A 251 -13.44 22.43 -14.07
CA LEU A 251 -14.88 22.37 -13.89
C LEU A 251 -15.52 21.36 -14.85
N ALA A 252 -15.14 21.35 -16.13
CA ALA A 252 -15.60 20.35 -17.08
C ALA A 252 -15.19 18.92 -16.67
N MET A 253 -13.99 18.75 -16.10
CA MET A 253 -13.49 17.44 -15.62
C MET A 253 -14.19 16.93 -14.35
N LEU A 254 -15.00 17.75 -13.67
CA LEU A 254 -15.88 17.26 -12.61
C LEU A 254 -17.00 16.38 -13.16
N ALA A 255 -17.32 16.47 -14.46
CA ALA A 255 -18.31 15.61 -15.12
C ALA A 255 -17.71 14.30 -15.69
N ASP A 256 -16.42 14.04 -15.48
CA ASP A 256 -15.76 12.83 -16.00
C ASP A 256 -16.40 11.54 -15.41
N PRO A 257 -16.56 10.46 -16.19
CA PRO A 257 -17.10 9.20 -15.66
C PRO A 257 -16.16 8.48 -14.68
N SER A 258 -14.85 8.80 -14.69
CA SER A 258 -13.88 8.18 -13.80
C SER A 258 -13.75 8.92 -12.48
N ARG A 259 -14.05 8.23 -11.38
CA ARG A 259 -13.80 8.69 -10.01
C ARG A 259 -12.41 9.27 -9.79
N ALA A 260 -11.38 8.66 -10.39
CA ALA A 260 -10.00 9.07 -10.19
C ALA A 260 -9.70 10.44 -10.85
N VAL A 261 -10.27 10.67 -12.03
CA VAL A 261 -10.15 11.94 -12.77
C VAL A 261 -10.92 13.04 -12.03
N VAL A 262 -12.19 12.79 -11.70
CA VAL A 262 -13.05 13.72 -10.95
C VAL A 262 -12.41 14.13 -9.63
N LYS A 263 -11.90 13.17 -8.84
CA LYS A 263 -11.22 13.45 -7.58
C LYS A 263 -9.96 14.30 -7.77
N ARG A 264 -9.18 14.07 -8.83
CA ARG A 264 -7.98 14.85 -9.11
C ARG A 264 -8.33 16.26 -9.57
N ALA A 265 -9.30 16.40 -10.47
CA ALA A 265 -9.80 17.69 -10.92
C ALA A 265 -10.31 18.53 -9.75
N ALA A 266 -11.11 17.95 -8.84
CA ALA A 266 -11.58 18.62 -7.63
C ALA A 266 -10.44 19.12 -6.74
N ARG A 267 -9.37 18.33 -6.55
CA ARG A 267 -8.20 18.75 -5.76
C ARG A 267 -7.44 19.90 -6.40
N LEU A 268 -7.26 19.86 -7.72
CA LEU A 268 -6.60 20.94 -8.45
C LEU A 268 -7.45 22.21 -8.40
N LEU A 269 -8.76 22.07 -8.59
CA LEU A 269 -9.71 23.19 -8.55
C LEU A 269 -9.74 23.83 -7.16
N ALA A 270 -9.82 23.03 -6.10
CA ALA A 270 -9.80 23.51 -4.72
C ALA A 270 -8.54 24.33 -4.35
N ALA A 271 -7.42 24.08 -5.03
CA ALA A 271 -6.18 24.82 -4.82
C ALA A 271 -6.11 26.13 -5.63
N GLN A 272 -7.05 26.39 -6.53
CA GLN A 272 -7.05 27.58 -7.37
C GLN A 272 -7.68 28.80 -6.67
N PRO A 273 -7.07 29.99 -6.79
CA PRO A 273 -7.69 31.21 -6.34
C PRO A 273 -8.96 31.53 -7.14
N GLY A 274 -9.95 32.12 -6.48
CA GLY A 274 -11.16 32.62 -7.12
C GLY A 274 -12.21 31.56 -7.47
N VAL A 275 -12.03 30.31 -7.03
CA VAL A 275 -13.09 29.29 -7.06
C VAL A 275 -14.17 29.65 -6.06
N ARG A 276 -15.43 29.61 -6.52
CA ARG A 276 -16.61 29.95 -5.73
C ARG A 276 -17.40 28.71 -5.38
N TYR A 277 -18.22 28.84 -4.34
CA TYR A 277 -19.13 27.79 -3.89
C TYR A 277 -20.06 27.29 -5.02
N ASP A 278 -20.54 28.22 -5.84
CA ASP A 278 -21.53 27.97 -6.88
C ASP A 278 -20.91 27.34 -8.15
N ASP A 279 -19.60 27.45 -8.35
CA ASP A 279 -18.92 26.91 -9.53
C ASP A 279 -19.09 25.38 -9.64
N VAL A 280 -19.28 24.70 -8.50
CA VAL A 280 -19.42 23.22 -8.43
C VAL A 280 -20.86 22.74 -8.25
N VAL A 281 -21.87 23.62 -8.38
CA VAL A 281 -23.29 23.24 -8.28
C VAL A 281 -23.67 22.13 -9.27
N PRO A 282 -23.28 22.18 -10.57
CA PRO A 282 -23.62 21.11 -11.51
C PRO A 282 -23.10 19.72 -11.05
N ALA A 283 -21.91 19.66 -10.45
CA ALA A 283 -21.36 18.41 -9.92
C ALA A 283 -22.06 17.97 -8.62
N ALA A 284 -22.52 18.91 -7.79
CA ALA A 284 -23.27 18.63 -6.56
C ALA A 284 -24.69 18.12 -6.83
N GLU A 285 -25.30 18.50 -7.95
CA GLU A 285 -26.64 18.08 -8.38
C GLU A 285 -26.63 16.86 -9.29
N SER A 286 -25.45 16.34 -9.64
CA SER A 286 -25.29 15.17 -10.50
C SER A 286 -25.84 13.89 -9.87
N ASP A 287 -26.38 13.00 -10.68
CA ASP A 287 -26.77 11.65 -10.26
C ASP A 287 -25.57 10.79 -9.81
N SER A 288 -24.35 11.12 -10.26
CA SER A 288 -23.13 10.40 -9.91
C SER A 288 -22.63 10.73 -8.50
N PRO A 289 -22.56 9.75 -7.57
CA PRO A 289 -22.04 9.97 -6.22
C PRO A 289 -20.59 10.47 -6.19
N ASP A 290 -19.78 10.11 -7.20
CA ASP A 290 -18.38 10.56 -7.27
C ASP A 290 -18.26 12.03 -7.65
N GLN A 291 -19.16 12.55 -8.48
CA GLN A 291 -19.22 13.97 -8.84
C GLN A 291 -19.71 14.81 -7.66
N ARG A 292 -20.76 14.36 -6.96
CA ARG A 292 -21.22 15.02 -5.73
C ARG A 292 -20.16 15.03 -4.64
N ARG A 293 -19.43 13.92 -4.46
CA ARG A 293 -18.28 13.84 -3.55
C ARG A 293 -17.17 14.81 -3.94
N ALA A 294 -16.88 14.98 -5.23
CA ALA A 294 -15.92 15.98 -5.68
C ALA A 294 -16.38 17.42 -5.42
N ALA A 295 -17.64 17.74 -5.67
CA ALA A 295 -18.20 19.06 -5.36
C ALA A 295 -18.09 19.37 -3.85
N TRP A 296 -18.44 18.39 -3.01
CA TRP A 296 -18.24 18.48 -1.55
C TRP A 296 -16.77 18.70 -1.19
N MET A 297 -15.84 17.97 -1.80
CA MET A 297 -14.40 18.17 -1.58
C MET A 297 -13.98 19.60 -1.88
N VAL A 298 -14.40 20.18 -3.02
CA VAL A 298 -14.06 21.56 -3.37
C VAL A 298 -14.64 22.54 -2.34
N ARG A 299 -15.94 22.45 -2.04
CA ARG A 299 -16.61 23.30 -1.04
C ARG A 299 -15.96 23.23 0.33
N ARG A 300 -15.46 22.05 0.72
CA ARG A 300 -14.77 21.84 1.99
C ARG A 300 -13.44 22.58 2.07
N GLU A 301 -12.67 22.61 0.98
CA GLU A 301 -11.36 23.27 0.93
C GLU A 301 -11.49 24.80 0.82
N LEU A 302 -12.62 25.34 0.34
CA LEU A 302 -12.91 26.79 0.39
C LEU A 302 -12.93 27.33 1.83
N GLY A 303 -13.11 26.47 2.83
CA GLY A 303 -13.09 26.86 4.24
C GLY A 303 -14.33 27.64 4.67
N GLY A 304 -14.26 28.20 5.89
CA GLY A 304 -15.27 29.12 6.43
C GLY A 304 -16.73 28.62 6.32
N PRO A 305 -17.66 29.52 5.98
CA PRO A 305 -19.07 29.20 5.76
C PRO A 305 -19.32 28.17 4.65
N SER A 306 -18.54 28.25 3.56
CA SER A 306 -18.64 27.35 2.41
C SER A 306 -18.40 25.89 2.80
N ARG A 307 -17.38 25.65 3.62
CA ARG A 307 -17.08 24.32 4.18
C ARG A 307 -18.26 23.80 4.98
N LEU A 308 -18.78 24.60 5.91
CA LEU A 308 -19.86 24.19 6.80
C LEU A 308 -21.12 23.84 6.01
N ARG A 309 -21.54 24.74 5.11
CA ARG A 309 -22.70 24.54 4.23
C ARG A 309 -22.53 23.29 3.37
N GLY A 310 -21.39 23.15 2.68
CA GLY A 310 -21.12 22.00 1.82
C GLY A 310 -21.11 20.66 2.58
N SER A 311 -20.54 20.61 3.78
CA SER A 311 -20.55 19.39 4.59
C SER A 311 -21.94 19.06 5.16
N LEU A 312 -22.77 20.06 5.47
CA LEU A 312 -24.17 19.83 5.86
C LEU A 312 -25.01 19.30 4.70
N GLU A 313 -24.88 19.87 3.50
CA GLU A 313 -25.51 19.35 2.28
C GLU A 313 -25.10 17.91 2.01
N ALA A 314 -23.80 17.62 2.02
CA ALA A 314 -23.29 16.26 1.81
C ALA A 314 -23.73 15.27 2.91
N SER A 315 -23.96 15.73 4.14
CA SER A 315 -24.46 14.88 5.23
C SER A 315 -25.90 14.38 5.03
N LEU A 316 -26.63 15.05 4.14
CA LEU A 316 -28.00 14.75 3.72
C LEU A 316 -28.04 14.00 2.37
N ASP A 317 -26.89 13.65 1.79
CA ASP A 317 -26.83 12.98 0.49
C ASP A 317 -27.52 11.60 0.51
N VAL A 318 -28.11 11.22 -0.63
CA VAL A 318 -28.74 9.93 -0.85
C VAL A 318 -27.73 8.77 -0.81
N ASP A 319 -26.47 9.02 -1.19
CA ASP A 319 -25.36 8.09 -1.03
C ASP A 319 -24.94 8.02 0.45
N ARG A 320 -25.30 6.92 1.11
CA ARG A 320 -25.05 6.72 2.55
C ARG A 320 -23.58 6.80 2.91
N ALA A 321 -22.67 6.41 2.01
CA ALA A 321 -21.23 6.46 2.24
C ALA A 321 -20.73 7.91 2.27
N LEU A 322 -21.09 8.74 1.29
CA LEU A 322 -20.80 10.18 1.28
C LEU A 322 -21.42 10.88 2.50
N ALA A 323 -22.68 10.59 2.82
CA ALA A 323 -23.35 11.15 3.97
C ALA A 323 -22.64 10.82 5.30
N ALA A 324 -22.18 9.57 5.48
CA ALA A 324 -21.42 9.16 6.66
C ALA A 324 -20.01 9.78 6.71
N GLU A 325 -19.36 9.97 5.56
CA GLU A 325 -18.08 10.66 5.46
C GLU A 325 -18.20 12.14 5.85
N ALA A 326 -19.21 12.84 5.32
CA ALA A 326 -19.47 14.24 5.61
C ALA A 326 -19.85 14.48 7.09
N ARG A 327 -20.63 13.58 7.71
CA ARG A 327 -20.94 13.66 9.15
C ARG A 327 -19.69 13.52 10.02
N ARG A 328 -18.80 12.58 9.69
CA ARG A 328 -17.51 12.43 10.40
C ARG A 328 -16.64 13.67 10.23
N ASP A 329 -16.60 14.25 9.03
CA ASP A 329 -15.88 15.50 8.79
C ASP A 329 -16.44 16.68 9.62
N LEU A 330 -17.76 16.82 9.73
CA LEU A 330 -18.40 17.84 10.59
C LEU A 330 -18.03 17.67 12.06
N ILE A 331 -18.04 16.44 12.58
CA ILE A 331 -17.63 16.15 13.96
C ILE A 331 -16.16 16.51 14.18
N ASN A 332 -15.28 16.09 13.28
CA ASN A 332 -13.86 16.43 13.35
C ASN A 332 -13.62 17.94 13.26
N TRP A 333 -14.38 18.65 12.41
CA TRP A 333 -14.31 20.10 12.31
C TRP A 333 -14.78 20.77 13.61
N LEU A 334 -15.88 20.31 14.20
CA LEU A 334 -16.37 20.80 15.50
C LEU A 334 -15.35 20.65 16.63
N GLU A 335 -14.63 19.54 16.64
CA GLU A 335 -13.65 19.22 17.67
C GLU A 335 -12.36 20.01 17.50
N LEU A 336 -11.90 20.20 16.26
CA LEU A 336 -10.54 20.69 15.99
C LEU A 336 -10.48 22.12 15.46
N ARG A 337 -11.56 22.63 14.84
CA ARG A 337 -11.50 23.83 14.00
C ARG A 337 -12.65 24.81 14.20
N ALA A 338 -13.80 24.42 14.76
CA ALA A 338 -14.96 25.31 14.85
C ALA A 338 -14.71 26.59 15.67
N ALA A 339 -13.83 26.55 16.67
CA ALA A 339 -13.40 27.73 17.42
C ALA A 339 -12.69 28.79 16.55
N THR A 340 -12.23 28.43 15.34
CA THR A 340 -11.55 29.35 14.41
C THR A 340 -12.47 29.93 13.33
N MET A 341 -13.78 29.63 13.38
CA MET A 341 -14.77 30.24 12.50
C MET A 341 -15.12 31.65 13.00
N TYR A 342 -14.32 32.63 12.61
CA TYR A 342 -14.52 34.05 12.98
C TYR A 342 -15.31 34.86 11.95
N GLU A 343 -15.61 34.26 10.79
CA GLU A 343 -16.29 34.94 9.70
C GLU A 343 -17.79 35.07 9.97
N ARG A 344 -18.31 36.30 9.83
CA ARG A 344 -19.74 36.58 10.01
C ARG A 344 -20.51 36.12 8.77
N LEU A 345 -21.42 35.16 8.95
CA LEU A 345 -22.31 34.68 7.89
C LEU A 345 -23.14 35.81 7.27
N HIS A 346 -23.22 35.82 5.95
CA HIS A 346 -24.19 36.64 5.23
C HIS A 346 -25.62 36.15 5.57
N PRO A 347 -26.66 37.01 5.61
CA PRO A 347 -28.02 36.61 5.95
C PRO A 347 -28.56 35.40 5.14
N THR A 348 -28.25 35.34 3.85
CA THR A 348 -28.67 34.23 2.98
C THR A 348 -27.96 32.91 3.32
N GLU A 349 -26.67 32.96 3.70
CA GLU A 349 -25.92 31.78 4.14
C GLU A 349 -26.41 31.29 5.50
N ARG A 350 -26.73 32.23 6.39
CA ARG A 350 -27.32 31.95 7.71
C ARG A 350 -28.62 31.18 7.56
N GLU A 351 -29.52 31.65 6.71
CA GLU A 351 -30.79 30.98 6.42
C GLU A 351 -30.56 29.57 5.83
N ALA A 352 -29.66 29.44 4.85
CA ALA A 352 -29.34 28.16 4.23
C ALA A 352 -28.78 27.14 5.24
N ILE A 353 -27.81 27.54 6.08
CA ILE A 353 -27.21 26.68 7.10
C ILE A 353 -28.25 26.31 8.16
N GLY A 354 -29.09 27.25 8.59
CA GLY A 354 -30.17 26.99 9.54
C GLY A 354 -31.15 25.93 9.04
N LEU A 355 -31.57 26.02 7.78
CA LEU A 355 -32.45 25.04 7.14
C LEU A 355 -31.77 23.66 6.98
N LEU A 356 -30.49 23.64 6.63
CA LEU A 356 -29.74 22.38 6.53
C LEU A 356 -29.58 21.70 7.90
N LEU A 357 -29.31 22.48 8.96
CA LEU A 357 -29.24 21.96 10.32
C LEU A 357 -30.57 21.37 10.78
N SER A 358 -31.70 22.04 10.51
CA SER A 358 -33.02 21.54 10.91
C SER A 358 -33.39 20.22 10.21
N ARG A 359 -32.90 20.01 8.99
CA ARG A 359 -33.08 18.76 8.22
C ARG A 359 -32.06 17.68 8.58
N SER A 360 -30.90 18.05 9.12
CA SER A 360 -29.81 17.11 9.43
C SER A 360 -30.23 16.06 10.47
N ASN A 361 -29.80 14.81 10.24
CA ASN A 361 -29.94 13.70 11.18
C ASN A 361 -28.83 13.68 12.27
N LEU A 362 -28.13 14.79 12.45
CA LEU A 362 -27.10 14.93 13.48
C LEU A 362 -27.73 14.92 14.89
N PRO A 363 -27.03 14.39 15.91
CA PRO A 363 -27.48 14.49 17.29
C PRO A 363 -27.76 15.95 17.68
N ARG A 364 -28.81 16.18 18.49
CA ARG A 364 -29.20 17.53 18.94
C ARG A 364 -28.02 18.33 19.53
N PRO A 365 -27.17 17.78 20.42
CA PRO A 365 -26.01 18.51 20.93
C PRO A 365 -25.00 18.92 19.85
N THR A 366 -24.84 18.10 18.81
CA THR A 366 -23.98 18.41 17.66
C THR A 366 -24.55 19.58 16.87
N ARG A 367 -25.88 19.58 16.60
CA ARG A 367 -26.54 20.69 15.89
C ARG A 367 -26.47 22.01 16.65
N GLU A 368 -26.69 21.98 17.96
CA GLU A 368 -26.60 23.17 18.82
C GLU A 368 -25.17 23.75 18.84
N ARG A 369 -24.14 22.90 18.89
CA ARG A 369 -22.74 23.35 18.77
C ARG A 369 -22.43 23.95 17.41
N ILE A 370 -22.91 23.35 16.31
CA ILE A 370 -22.73 23.94 14.98
C ILE A 370 -23.43 25.30 14.90
N ALA A 371 -24.68 25.39 15.36
CA ALA A 371 -25.46 26.62 15.37
C ALA A 371 -24.74 27.73 16.15
N PHE A 372 -24.23 27.41 17.35
CA PHE A 372 -23.43 28.32 18.15
C PHE A 372 -22.19 28.84 17.40
N HIS A 373 -21.38 27.96 16.82
CA HIS A 373 -20.18 28.36 16.07
C HIS A 373 -20.50 29.09 14.76
N ALA A 374 -21.69 28.87 14.19
CA ALA A 374 -22.19 29.56 13.01
C ALA A 374 -22.88 30.91 13.33
N GLY A 375 -23.13 31.22 14.61
CA GLY A 375 -23.86 32.43 15.03
C GLY A 375 -25.35 32.41 14.64
N LEU A 376 -25.99 31.24 14.76
CA LEU A 376 -27.41 30.98 14.48
C LEU A 376 -28.29 31.02 15.72
#